data_AF-A0A2N7QA43-F1
#
_entry.id   AF-A0A2N7QA43-F1
#
_cell.length_a   1.000
_cell.length_b   1.000
_cell.length_c   1.000
_cell.angle_alpha   90.00
_cell.angle_beta   90.00
_cell.angle_gamma   90.00
#
_symmetry.space_group_name_H-M   'P 1'
#
loop_
_entity.id
_entity.type
_entity.pdbx_description
1 polymer ?
#
loop_
_entity_poly.entity_id
_entity_poly.type
_entity_poly.pdbx_seq_one_letter_code
_entity_poly.pdbx_strand_id
1 'polypeptide(L)'
;GILAALLIPNAMSALQKAKQKGTIKDINTISTGIMDYITDKGIAPDGGTGALSGTDDPIVQALQGFYLKTFPVRDQWGHFFYVYTRATNCGGNAFGLTYPSNETWGDDDFIVGSTGRNTDATDYGTYDPQNPSDSLYEVNTMQDFNKEIVNWNGSMVVGPRTAAATT
;
A
#
# COMPACT_ATOMS: atom_id res chain seq x y z
N GLY A 1 36.80 -14.17 6.67
CA GLY A 1 36.61 -13.63 8.03
C GLY A 1 35.22 -13.98 8.50
N ILE A 2 35.09 -14.77 9.58
CA ILE A 2 33.81 -15.33 10.05
C ILE A 2 32.77 -14.26 10.44
N LEU A 3 33.23 -13.07 10.84
CA LEU A 3 32.37 -11.93 11.16
C LEU A 3 31.63 -11.40 9.94
N ALA A 4 32.27 -11.35 8.77
CA ALA A 4 31.61 -10.94 7.54
C ALA A 4 30.48 -11.92 7.14
N ALA A 5 30.69 -13.22 7.37
CA ALA A 5 29.70 -14.25 7.06
C ALA A 5 28.44 -14.18 7.95
N LEU A 6 28.56 -13.71 9.20
CA LEU A 6 27.42 -13.52 10.11
C LEU A 6 26.71 -12.17 9.92
N LEU A 7 27.45 -11.13 9.53
CA LEU A 7 26.90 -9.78 9.36
C LEU A 7 26.07 -9.64 8.08
N ILE A 8 26.41 -10.37 7.01
CA ILE A 8 25.74 -10.24 5.70
C ILE A 8 24.25 -10.65 5.76
N PRO A 9 23.87 -11.82 6.32
CA PRO A 9 22.46 -12.23 6.37
C PRO A 9 21.60 -11.29 7.25
N ASN A 10 22.17 -10.82 8.36
CA ASN A 10 21.46 -9.93 9.29
C ASN A 10 21.32 -8.50 8.72
N ALA A 11 22.35 -8.01 8.02
CA ALA A 11 22.26 -6.73 7.31
C ALA A 11 21.23 -6.79 6.17
N MET A 12 21.13 -7.93 5.47
CA MET A 12 20.18 -8.10 4.38
C MET A 12 18.73 -8.04 4.85
N SER A 13 18.37 -8.72 5.94
CA SER A 13 17.02 -8.66 6.50
C SER A 13 16.70 -7.28 7.09
N ALA A 14 17.67 -6.62 7.73
CA ALA A 14 17.51 -5.25 8.23
C ALA A 14 17.23 -4.24 7.10
N LEU A 15 17.91 -4.37 5.95
CA LEU A 15 17.64 -3.55 4.77
C LEU A 15 16.22 -3.75 4.23
N GLN A 16 15.72 -4.98 4.16
CA GLN A 16 14.35 -5.23 3.71
C GLN A 16 13.31 -4.66 4.68
N LYS A 17 13.54 -4.74 5.99
CA LYS A 17 12.68 -4.08 6.99
C LYS A 17 12.66 -2.56 6.83
N ALA A 18 13.81 -1.95 6.55
CA ALA A 18 13.88 -0.51 6.31
C ALA A 18 13.07 -0.12 5.05
N LYS A 19 13.19 -0.90 3.97
CA LYS A 19 12.41 -0.70 2.74
C LYS A 19 10.90 -0.87 2.97
N GLN A 20 10.49 -1.91 3.70
CA GLN A 20 9.09 -2.13 4.07
C GLN A 20 8.53 -0.96 4.87
N LYS A 21 9.28 -0.50 5.89
CA LYS A 21 8.88 0.66 6.70
C LYS A 21 8.78 1.95 5.89
N GLY A 22 9.72 2.19 4.98
CA GLY A 22 9.66 3.34 4.07
C GLY A 22 8.43 3.27 3.15
N THR A 23 8.14 2.10 2.60
CA THR A 23 6.97 1.87 1.74
C THR A 23 5.66 2.12 2.49
N ILE A 24 5.53 1.63 3.73
CA ILE A 24 4.35 1.90 4.59
C ILE A 24 4.19 3.41 4.85
N LYS A 25 5.29 4.12 5.10
CA LYS A 25 5.27 5.58 5.29
C LYS A 25 4.79 6.29 4.01
N ASP A 26 5.29 5.88 2.86
CA ASP A 26 4.91 6.47 1.57
C ASP A 26 3.44 6.20 1.25
N ILE A 27 2.94 4.97 1.47
CA ILE A 27 1.51 4.62 1.34
C ILE A 27 0.66 5.52 2.24
N ASN A 28 1.00 5.64 3.53
CA ASN A 28 0.25 6.49 4.45
C ASN A 28 0.28 7.96 4.03
N THR A 29 1.41 8.43 3.47
CA THR A 29 1.52 9.80 2.95
C THR A 29 0.56 10.02 1.78
N ILE A 30 0.49 9.08 0.83
CA ILE A 30 -0.47 9.14 -0.28
C ILE A 30 -1.91 9.10 0.25
N SER A 31 -2.22 8.16 1.14
CA SER A 31 -3.55 8.04 1.73
C SER A 31 -4.00 9.31 2.43
N THR A 32 -3.12 9.96 3.21
CA THR A 32 -3.43 11.27 3.82
C THR A 32 -3.71 12.33 2.78
N GLY A 33 -2.91 12.43 1.72
CA GLY A 33 -3.15 13.38 0.63
C GLY A 33 -4.50 13.16 -0.07
N ILE A 34 -4.90 11.89 -0.29
CA ILE A 34 -6.21 11.56 -0.86
C ILE A 34 -7.34 11.93 0.11
N MET A 35 -7.20 11.63 1.40
CA MET A 35 -8.20 11.99 2.42
C MET A 35 -8.38 13.51 2.54
N ASP A 36 -7.30 14.28 2.47
CA ASP A 36 -7.37 15.75 2.46
C ASP A 36 -8.10 16.25 1.21
N TYR A 37 -7.83 15.65 0.04
CA TYR A 37 -8.57 15.96 -1.20
C TYR A 37 -10.07 15.66 -1.08
N ILE A 38 -10.42 14.49 -0.52
CA ILE A 38 -11.82 14.09 -0.30
C ILE A 38 -12.50 15.06 0.66
N THR A 39 -11.81 15.50 1.72
CA THR A 39 -12.34 16.47 2.68
C THR A 39 -12.68 17.79 1.99
N ASP A 40 -11.86 18.23 1.05
CA ASP A 40 -12.07 19.49 0.30
C ASP A 40 -13.11 19.38 -0.82
N LYS A 41 -13.19 18.23 -1.51
CA LYS A 41 -13.96 18.06 -2.75
C LYS A 41 -15.18 17.17 -2.62
N GLY A 42 -15.30 16.43 -1.52
CA GLY A 42 -16.35 15.45 -1.27
C GLY A 42 -16.24 14.17 -2.11
N ILE A 43 -15.19 14.01 -2.92
CA ILE A 43 -14.95 12.86 -3.80
C ILE A 43 -13.45 12.57 -3.88
N ALA A 44 -13.09 11.32 -4.17
CA ALA A 44 -11.70 10.94 -4.42
C ALA A 44 -11.20 11.54 -5.76
N PRO A 45 -9.88 11.82 -5.88
CA PRO A 45 -9.27 12.28 -7.12
C PRO A 45 -9.55 11.30 -8.27
N ASP A 46 -9.65 11.81 -9.49
CA ASP A 46 -9.73 10.95 -10.67
C ASP A 46 -8.37 10.35 -11.03
N GLY A 47 -8.37 9.30 -11.86
CA GLY A 47 -7.17 8.71 -12.45
C GLY A 47 -6.49 7.62 -11.62
N GLY A 48 -6.96 7.32 -10.41
CA GLY A 48 -6.51 6.13 -9.68
C GLY A 48 -7.12 4.87 -10.29
N THR A 49 -6.46 4.27 -11.29
CA THR A 49 -6.95 3.08 -12.01
C THR A 49 -6.06 1.85 -11.87
N GLY A 50 -5.02 1.89 -11.03
CA GLY A 50 -4.07 0.79 -10.86
C GLY A 50 -2.63 1.26 -10.64
N ALA A 51 -1.67 0.51 -11.18
CA ALA A 51 -0.26 0.87 -11.09
C ALA A 51 -0.01 2.23 -11.74
N LEU A 52 0.65 3.13 -11.00
CA LEU A 52 1.05 4.43 -11.53
C LEU A 52 2.01 4.27 -12.71
N SER A 53 1.94 5.22 -13.63
CA SER A 53 2.80 5.25 -14.82
C SER A 53 3.99 6.21 -14.69
N GLY A 54 3.91 7.18 -13.78
CA GLY A 54 4.93 8.22 -13.63
C GLY A 54 4.42 9.45 -12.88
N THR A 55 5.15 10.56 -13.01
CA THR A 55 4.76 11.85 -12.42
C THR A 55 3.61 12.52 -13.15
N ASP A 56 3.37 12.15 -14.41
CA ASP A 56 2.35 12.77 -15.26
C ASP A 56 0.96 12.14 -15.07
N ASP A 57 0.86 11.15 -14.18
CA ASP A 57 -0.38 10.47 -13.85
C ASP A 57 -1.41 11.47 -13.26
N PRO A 58 -2.68 11.47 -13.68
CA PRO A 58 -3.65 12.48 -13.26
C PRO A 58 -3.81 12.59 -11.74
N ILE A 59 -3.72 11.47 -11.02
CA ILE A 59 -3.81 11.47 -9.55
C ILE A 59 -2.58 12.13 -8.91
N VAL A 60 -1.40 11.95 -9.50
CA VAL A 60 -0.17 12.59 -9.04
C VAL A 60 -0.28 14.11 -9.24
N GLN A 61 -0.77 14.55 -10.40
CA GLN A 61 -0.97 15.96 -10.69
C GLN A 61 -2.06 16.59 -9.81
N ALA A 62 -3.11 15.84 -9.45
CA ALA A 62 -4.19 16.32 -8.58
C ALA A 62 -3.73 16.52 -7.13
N LEU A 63 -2.80 15.70 -6.65
CA LEU A 63 -2.35 15.71 -5.26
C LEU A 63 -1.07 16.50 -5.03
N GLN A 64 -0.14 16.48 -6.00
CA GLN A 64 1.15 17.13 -5.86
C GLN A 64 1.03 18.66 -5.91
N GLY A 65 1.83 19.35 -5.08
CA GLY A 65 1.90 20.80 -4.99
C GLY A 65 1.01 21.37 -3.88
N PHE A 66 -0.24 20.91 -3.78
CA PHE A 66 -1.18 21.39 -2.75
C PHE A 66 -1.34 20.41 -1.59
N TYR A 67 -1.78 19.19 -1.87
CA TYR A 67 -2.02 18.15 -0.84
C TYR A 67 -0.72 17.45 -0.42
N LEU A 68 0.23 17.31 -1.36
CA LEU A 68 1.53 16.70 -1.13
C LEU A 68 2.64 17.54 -1.73
N LYS A 69 3.69 17.85 -0.96
CA LYS A 69 4.87 18.56 -1.50
C LYS A 69 5.53 17.79 -2.65
N THR A 70 5.61 16.47 -2.52
CA THR A 70 6.17 15.57 -3.53
C THR A 70 5.45 14.25 -3.43
N PHE A 71 4.92 13.76 -4.55
CA PHE A 71 4.23 12.48 -4.58
C PHE A 71 5.26 11.33 -4.73
N PRO A 72 5.27 10.33 -3.83
CA PRO A 72 6.12 9.17 -4.00
C PRO A 72 5.49 8.23 -5.04
N VAL A 73 6.08 8.18 -6.23
CA VAL A 73 5.54 7.38 -7.35
C VAL A 73 5.97 5.91 -7.27
N ARG A 74 7.10 5.64 -6.60
CA ARG A 74 7.69 4.30 -6.47
C ARG A 74 7.93 3.95 -5.01
N ASP A 75 7.81 2.67 -4.71
CA ASP A 75 8.16 2.12 -3.41
C ASP A 75 9.68 1.99 -3.22
N GLN A 76 10.09 1.48 -2.06
CA GLN A 76 11.50 1.33 -1.68
C GLN A 76 12.22 0.16 -2.39
N TRP A 77 11.48 -0.64 -3.17
CA TRP A 77 11.99 -1.67 -4.07
C TRP A 77 12.05 -1.20 -5.53
N GLY A 78 11.44 -0.06 -5.85
CA GLY A 78 11.45 0.58 -7.16
C GLY A 78 10.21 0.28 -8.00
N HIS A 79 9.22 -0.42 -7.45
CA HIS A 79 7.96 -0.71 -8.12
C HIS A 79 7.01 0.49 -7.99
N PHE A 80 6.11 0.64 -8.96
CA PHE A 80 5.10 1.68 -8.90
C PHE A 80 4.06 1.35 -7.83
N PHE A 81 3.60 2.38 -7.12
CA PHE A 81 2.41 2.21 -6.27
C PHE A 81 1.19 1.95 -7.14
N TYR A 82 0.27 1.17 -6.59
CA TYR A 82 -1.07 1.00 -7.11
C TYR A 82 -1.99 1.95 -6.38
N VAL A 83 -2.73 2.75 -7.13
CA VAL A 83 -3.76 3.62 -6.57
C VAL A 83 -5.06 3.38 -7.31
N TYR A 84 -6.11 3.06 -6.56
CA TYR A 84 -7.47 2.97 -7.04
C TYR A 84 -8.29 4.03 -6.34
N THR A 85 -9.08 4.79 -7.09
CA THR A 85 -9.98 5.80 -6.53
C THR A 85 -11.37 5.70 -7.15
N ARG A 86 -12.38 6.01 -6.34
CA ARG A 86 -13.81 5.97 -6.69
C ARG A 86 -14.34 4.56 -6.95
N ALA A 87 -15.66 4.48 -7.01
CA ALA A 87 -16.39 3.22 -7.00
C ALA A 87 -15.94 2.23 -8.09
N THR A 88 -15.79 2.72 -9.32
CA THR A 88 -15.49 1.87 -10.48
C THR A 88 -14.09 1.25 -10.38
N ASN A 89 -13.09 2.04 -9.99
CA ASN A 89 -11.71 1.54 -9.98
C ASN A 89 -11.42 0.71 -8.74
N CYS A 90 -11.98 1.10 -7.58
CA CYS A 90 -11.83 0.32 -6.36
C CYS A 90 -12.47 -1.07 -6.49
N GLY A 91 -13.62 -1.19 -7.18
CA GLY A 91 -14.24 -2.50 -7.43
C GLY A 91 -13.45 -3.45 -8.33
N GLY A 92 -12.50 -2.95 -9.13
CA GLY A 92 -11.65 -3.74 -10.02
C GLY A 92 -10.20 -3.87 -9.54
N ASN A 93 -9.93 -3.64 -8.25
CA ASN A 93 -8.57 -3.56 -7.74
C ASN A 93 -7.80 -4.90 -7.89
N ALA A 94 -6.50 -4.80 -8.19
CA ALA A 94 -5.61 -5.95 -8.34
C ALA A 94 -5.39 -6.75 -7.05
N PHE A 95 -5.72 -6.19 -5.89
CA PHE A 95 -5.52 -6.83 -4.60
C PHE A 95 -6.69 -7.72 -4.19
N GLY A 96 -7.79 -7.78 -4.97
CA GLY A 96 -8.95 -8.60 -4.63
C GLY A 96 -9.75 -8.12 -3.41
N LEU A 97 -9.55 -6.86 -2.99
CA LEU A 97 -10.36 -6.26 -1.92
C LEU A 97 -11.81 -6.14 -2.38
N THR A 98 -12.75 -6.46 -1.49
CA THR A 98 -14.18 -6.34 -1.76
C THR A 98 -14.91 -5.93 -0.49
N TYR A 99 -16.02 -5.21 -0.65
CA TYR A 99 -16.99 -5.06 0.42
C TYR A 99 -17.71 -6.39 0.70
N PRO A 100 -18.29 -6.57 1.91
CA PRO A 100 -19.31 -7.58 2.15
C PRO A 100 -20.51 -7.37 1.21
N SER A 101 -21.27 -8.42 0.92
CA SER A 101 -22.32 -8.44 -0.12
C SER A 101 -23.43 -7.38 -0.01
N ASN A 102 -23.51 -6.65 1.09
CA ASN A 102 -24.51 -5.62 1.37
C ASN A 102 -23.98 -4.17 1.21
N GLU A 103 -22.71 -4.00 0.85
CA GLU A 103 -22.09 -2.68 0.69
C GLU A 103 -21.54 -2.49 -0.72
N THR A 104 -21.51 -1.24 -1.16
CA THR A 104 -21.06 -0.85 -2.50
C THR A 104 -20.00 0.23 -2.37
N TRP A 105 -19.03 0.19 -3.27
CA TRP A 105 -18.00 1.22 -3.35
C TRP A 105 -18.60 2.61 -3.59
N GLY A 106 -18.10 3.58 -2.84
CA GLY A 106 -18.41 5.01 -2.95
C GLY A 106 -17.41 5.76 -3.84
N ASP A 107 -17.77 6.99 -4.22
CA ASP A 107 -16.89 7.88 -4.97
C ASP A 107 -15.80 8.53 -4.10
N ASP A 108 -15.90 8.39 -2.78
CA ASP A 108 -14.92 8.77 -1.77
C ASP A 108 -13.96 7.61 -1.39
N ASP A 109 -14.19 6.40 -1.89
CA ASP A 109 -13.31 5.27 -1.62
C ASP A 109 -11.99 5.36 -2.37
N PHE A 110 -10.92 4.89 -1.71
CA PHE A 110 -9.62 4.75 -2.34
C PHE A 110 -8.79 3.60 -1.73
N ILE A 111 -7.94 3.02 -2.58
CA ILE A 111 -6.97 1.99 -2.21
C ILE A 111 -5.60 2.45 -2.66
N VAL A 112 -4.60 2.37 -1.78
CA VAL A 112 -3.20 2.63 -2.08
C VAL A 112 -2.39 1.41 -1.67
N GLY A 113 -1.60 0.84 -2.57
CA GLY A 113 -0.80 -0.33 -2.23
C GLY A 113 0.48 -0.51 -3.03
N SER A 114 1.31 -1.43 -2.57
CA SER A 114 2.53 -1.90 -3.24
C SER A 114 2.50 -3.42 -3.30
N THR A 115 3.11 -3.97 -4.35
CA THR A 115 3.36 -5.41 -4.54
C THR A 115 4.43 -5.96 -3.59
N GLY A 116 5.01 -5.11 -2.74
CA GLY A 116 6.14 -5.48 -1.91
C GLY A 116 7.41 -5.69 -2.75
N ARG A 117 8.29 -6.57 -2.27
CA ARG A 117 9.60 -6.81 -2.88
C ARG A 117 9.51 -7.50 -4.24
N ASN A 118 8.43 -8.21 -4.52
CA ASN A 118 8.22 -8.83 -5.82
C ASN A 118 7.28 -7.95 -6.67
N THR A 119 6.95 -8.41 -7.87
CA THR A 119 6.06 -7.69 -8.81
C THR A 119 4.65 -8.29 -8.86
N ASP A 120 4.33 -9.22 -7.95
CA ASP A 120 3.04 -9.89 -7.88
C ASP A 120 2.11 -9.14 -6.92
N ALA A 121 0.81 -9.18 -7.15
CA ALA A 121 -0.20 -8.58 -6.27
C ALA A 121 -1.04 -9.64 -5.53
N THR A 122 -0.57 -10.89 -5.50
CA THR A 122 -1.31 -12.07 -5.03
C THR A 122 -0.61 -12.85 -3.90
N ASP A 123 0.50 -12.37 -3.36
CA ASP A 123 1.33 -13.12 -2.40
C ASP A 123 0.76 -13.17 -0.96
N TYR A 124 -0.12 -12.24 -0.59
CA TYR A 124 -0.74 -12.20 0.75
C TYR A 124 -1.90 -13.21 0.91
N GLY A 125 -2.46 -13.71 -0.19
CA GLY A 125 -3.58 -14.66 -0.22
C GLY A 125 -4.90 -14.05 -0.68
N THR A 126 -6.02 -14.54 -0.14
CA THR A 126 -7.38 -14.09 -0.47
C THR A 126 -7.92 -13.20 0.63
N TYR A 127 -8.41 -12.01 0.27
CA TYR A 127 -9.10 -11.12 1.19
C TYR A 127 -10.42 -11.72 1.69
N ASP A 128 -10.61 -11.75 3.01
CA ASP A 128 -11.90 -12.04 3.62
C ASP A 128 -12.56 -10.74 4.10
N PRO A 129 -13.67 -10.28 3.47
CA PRO A 129 -14.38 -9.08 3.90
C PRO A 129 -15.03 -9.22 5.29
N GLN A 130 -15.23 -10.44 5.78
CA GLN A 130 -15.76 -10.68 7.13
C GLN A 130 -14.68 -10.59 8.20
N ASN A 131 -13.41 -10.87 7.84
CA ASN A 131 -12.26 -10.81 8.73
C ASN A 131 -11.09 -10.05 8.09
N PRO A 132 -11.17 -8.72 7.93
CA PRO A 132 -10.11 -7.93 7.29
C PRO A 132 -8.72 -8.06 7.95
N SER A 133 -8.67 -8.45 9.24
CA SER A 133 -7.42 -8.61 9.99
C SER A 133 -6.62 -9.86 9.63
N ASP A 134 -7.21 -10.81 8.91
CA ASP A 134 -6.56 -12.05 8.48
C ASP A 134 -5.54 -11.80 7.37
N SER A 135 -5.68 -10.69 6.65
CA SER A 135 -4.74 -10.26 5.62
C SER A 135 -3.49 -9.56 6.19
N LEU A 136 -3.40 -9.41 7.52
CA LEU A 136 -2.21 -8.90 8.21
C LEU A 136 -1.27 -10.04 8.60
N TYR A 137 -0.02 -9.95 8.16
CA TYR A 137 0.98 -11.02 8.31
C TYR A 137 2.13 -10.68 9.25
N GLU A 138 2.81 -11.70 9.77
CA GLU A 138 4.09 -11.52 10.47
C GLU A 138 5.27 -11.61 9.50
N VAL A 139 6.34 -10.85 9.77
CA VAL A 139 7.56 -10.85 8.95
C VAL A 139 8.61 -11.72 9.63
N ASN A 140 8.62 -13.01 9.28
CA ASN A 140 9.50 -14.01 9.87
C ASN A 140 10.61 -14.44 8.91
N THR A 141 10.33 -14.44 7.62
CA THR A 141 11.19 -14.93 6.56
C THR A 141 11.47 -13.85 5.51
N MET A 142 12.44 -14.12 4.64
CA MET A 142 12.74 -13.23 3.53
C MET A 142 11.62 -13.18 2.49
N GLN A 143 10.79 -14.22 2.41
CA GLN A 143 9.65 -14.30 1.49
C GLN A 143 8.49 -13.41 1.94
N ASP A 144 8.37 -13.14 3.25
CA ASP A 144 7.31 -12.27 3.76
C ASP A 144 7.43 -10.81 3.28
N PHE A 145 8.61 -10.39 2.79
CA PHE A 145 8.77 -9.08 2.16
C PHE A 145 8.19 -9.01 0.74
N ASN A 146 7.88 -10.16 0.13
CA ASN A 146 7.23 -10.19 -1.17
C ASN A 146 5.72 -9.96 -1.06
N LYS A 147 5.15 -10.11 0.15
CA LYS A 147 3.73 -9.85 0.39
C LYS A 147 3.42 -8.36 0.24
N GLU A 148 2.21 -8.11 -0.22
CA GLU A 148 1.68 -6.80 -0.52
C GLU A 148 1.55 -5.94 0.75
N ILE A 149 1.47 -4.64 0.54
CA ILE A 149 1.15 -3.66 1.57
C ILE A 149 0.06 -2.78 0.99
N VAL A 150 -1.13 -2.84 1.55
CA VAL A 150 -2.33 -2.20 1.00
C VAL A 150 -3.06 -1.45 2.11
N ASN A 151 -3.31 -0.18 1.84
CA ASN A 151 -4.12 0.71 2.64
C ASN A 151 -5.44 0.98 1.91
N TRP A 152 -6.55 0.85 2.62
CA TRP A 152 -7.89 1.14 2.16
C TRP A 152 -8.51 2.17 3.08
N ASN A 153 -8.92 3.31 2.51
CA ASN A 153 -9.56 4.42 3.21
C ASN A 153 -8.80 4.89 4.47
N GLY A 154 -7.47 4.91 4.38
CA GLY A 154 -6.60 5.33 5.48
C GLY A 154 -6.22 4.21 6.46
N SER A 155 -6.85 3.03 6.38
CA SER A 155 -6.51 1.88 7.21
C SER A 155 -5.67 0.85 6.47
N MET A 156 -4.65 0.28 7.11
CA MET A 156 -3.90 -0.84 6.52
C MET A 156 -4.72 -2.12 6.61
N VAL A 157 -5.04 -2.71 5.47
CA VAL A 157 -5.84 -3.94 5.35
C VAL A 157 -4.98 -5.14 4.96
N VAL A 158 -3.90 -4.91 4.22
CA VAL A 158 -2.88 -5.93 3.93
C VAL A 158 -1.52 -5.35 4.33
N GLY A 159 -0.73 -6.10 5.07
CA GLY A 159 0.59 -5.62 5.46
C GLY A 159 1.14 -6.31 6.70
N PRO A 160 2.38 -5.95 7.10
CA PRO A 160 2.97 -6.50 8.30
C PRO A 160 2.20 -6.05 9.53
N ARG A 161 1.85 -7.00 10.40
CA ARG A 161 1.29 -6.71 11.72
C ARG A 161 2.32 -5.89 12.49
N THR A 162 1.98 -4.65 12.83
CA THR A 162 2.71 -3.94 13.89
C THR A 162 2.60 -4.81 15.13
N ALA A 163 3.72 -5.38 15.57
CA ALA A 163 3.76 -6.17 16.79
C ALA A 163 3.01 -5.41 17.87
N ALA A 164 1.94 -6.02 18.42
CA ALA A 164 1.45 -5.60 19.71
C ALA A 164 2.68 -5.58 20.62
N ALA A 165 3.00 -4.44 21.21
CA ALA A 165 4.02 -4.40 22.24
C ALA A 165 3.61 -5.46 23.26
N THR A 166 4.33 -6.58 23.29
CA THR A 166 4.25 -7.51 24.41
C THR A 166 4.78 -6.72 25.59
N THR A 167 3.85 -6.18 26.37
CA THR A 167 4.07 -5.63 27.71
C THR A 167 4.67 -6.68 28.62
#